data_AF-E0SE59-F1
#
_entry.id   AF-E0SE59-F1
#
_cell.length_a   1.000
_cell.length_b   1.000
_cell.length_c   1.000
_cell.angle_alpha   90.00
_cell.angle_beta   90.00
_cell.angle_gamma   90.00
#
_symmetry.space_group_name_H-M   'P 1'
#
loop_
_entity.id
_entity.type
_entity.pdbx_description
1 polymer ?
#
loop_
_entity_poly.entity_id
_entity_poly.type
_entity_poly.pdbx_seq_one_letter_code
_entity_poly.pdbx_strand_id
1 'polypeptide(L)'
;MISLNNVSSVLNTSSAAIANDIDEQEPVGTPVKTSDVRPSHDKALHDAMEEVAASFGEQVERKSKALNRRQISQPQSRMLANIERIEKLTELFQLLENPKHPTLDQQIRQMQVLLRQSSPPSVEAIMQAAGGDAARSDIVLRHVLSQAQQQQDASLAQSTSQSLAQLHQEKGPEVRAGLNTAAAISLFSTDPNQKQALRDLYYQRIVHQQSPSTLLDALLERFDAQHFAAGLRTLQRALAADIASLAPSISKNALSKMLSSLNDSRQLSHTLSASQSLLARLASRMPECTLGAVELTRRLIGLSANGAYARDLHNLGREVAGQDTQRQLLFFNGLLPLVNDLPHPLWRDAKNRLTALQLIRSLIGDFAQYEKQQQDDAKPMNDRSRNKG
;
A
#
# COMPACT_ATOMS: atom_id res chain seq x y z
N MET A 1 -31.27 -25.05 -48.50
CA MET A 1 -29.92 -25.20 -49.12
C MET A 1 -28.96 -25.45 -47.96
N ILE A 2 -28.60 -26.69 -47.60
CA ILE A 2 -27.62 -27.59 -48.28
C ILE A 2 -26.29 -26.83 -48.40
N SER A 3 -25.12 -27.22 -47.85
CA SER A 3 -24.60 -28.48 -47.27
C SER A 3 -23.21 -28.18 -46.64
N LEU A 4 -22.84 -28.77 -45.50
CA LEU A 4 -22.02 -29.99 -45.27
C LEU A 4 -20.51 -29.77 -45.08
N ASN A 5 -20.02 -30.17 -43.90
CA ASN A 5 -18.93 -31.14 -43.60
C ASN A 5 -18.32 -30.74 -42.22
N ASN A 6 -18.51 -31.43 -41.08
CA ASN A 6 -18.49 -32.87 -40.73
C ASN A 6 -17.15 -33.53 -41.14
N VAL A 7 -16.42 -34.33 -40.35
CA VAL A 7 -16.55 -34.87 -38.98
C VAL A 7 -15.27 -35.70 -38.67
N SER A 8 -14.96 -35.89 -37.38
CA SER A 8 -14.19 -37.02 -36.78
C SER A 8 -12.72 -37.24 -37.18
N SER A 9 -11.84 -37.95 -36.46
CA SER A 9 -11.81 -38.84 -35.27
C SER A 9 -10.31 -39.00 -34.90
N VAL A 10 -9.88 -38.94 -33.64
CA VAL A 10 -9.79 -40.03 -32.64
C VAL A 10 -8.85 -41.22 -33.04
N LEU A 11 -7.79 -41.35 -32.22
CA LEU A 11 -7.02 -42.52 -31.76
C LEU A 11 -5.82 -43.12 -32.53
N ASN A 12 -4.79 -43.38 -31.71
CA ASN A 12 -3.78 -44.47 -31.74
C ASN A 12 -2.63 -44.34 -32.77
N THR A 13 -1.36 -44.70 -32.53
CA THR A 13 -0.63 -45.53 -31.55
C THR A 13 0.86 -45.15 -31.60
N SER A 14 1.63 -45.42 -30.54
CA SER A 14 3.03 -45.89 -30.57
C SER A 14 3.41 -46.26 -29.13
N SER A 15 3.42 -47.53 -28.73
CA SER A 15 4.32 -48.66 -29.06
C SER A 15 5.40 -48.83 -28.00
N ALA A 16 5.41 -50.06 -27.47
CA ALA A 16 6.26 -50.60 -26.42
C ALA A 16 7.60 -51.14 -26.95
N ALA A 17 8.57 -51.28 -26.05
CA ALA A 17 9.58 -52.35 -26.01
C ALA A 17 10.16 -52.34 -24.58
N ILE A 18 10.16 -53.42 -23.82
CA ILE A 18 11.23 -54.43 -23.66
C ILE A 18 10.72 -55.28 -22.46
N ALA A 19 10.87 -56.59 -22.29
CA ALA A 19 11.22 -57.76 -23.08
C ALA A 19 10.86 -58.93 -22.14
N ASN A 20 10.38 -60.06 -22.68
CA ASN A 20 10.15 -61.29 -21.93
C ASN A 20 10.77 -62.44 -22.73
N ASP A 21 11.70 -63.17 -22.14
CA ASP A 21 12.05 -64.58 -22.44
C ASP A 21 12.91 -65.09 -21.25
N ILE A 22 12.38 -65.98 -20.39
CA ILE A 22 12.34 -67.45 -20.50
C ILE A 22 13.76 -68.05 -20.35
N ASP A 23 14.02 -68.74 -19.24
CA ASP A 23 14.12 -70.23 -19.23
C ASP A 23 14.45 -70.73 -17.80
N GLU A 24 13.61 -71.61 -17.26
CA GLU A 24 14.03 -72.62 -16.28
C GLU A 24 13.00 -73.76 -16.21
N GLN A 25 13.40 -74.87 -16.84
CA GLN A 25 13.33 -76.27 -16.40
C GLN A 25 11.98 -77.03 -16.32
N GLU A 26 12.01 -78.16 -17.03
CA GLU A 26 11.12 -79.32 -17.07
C GLU A 26 11.36 -80.29 -15.86
N PRO A 27 10.64 -81.42 -15.66
CA PRO A 27 9.28 -81.57 -15.14
C PRO A 27 9.17 -82.62 -13.97
N VAL A 28 7.92 -83.01 -13.65
CA VAL A 28 7.43 -84.29 -13.06
C VAL A 28 6.95 -84.27 -11.59
N GLY A 29 5.67 -84.63 -11.41
CA GLY A 29 5.12 -85.19 -10.17
C GLY A 29 3.61 -84.97 -9.95
N THR A 30 2.75 -85.89 -10.41
CA THR A 30 1.36 -86.09 -9.95
C THR A 30 1.33 -86.83 -8.59
N PRO A 31 0.19 -87.03 -7.89
CA PRO A 31 -1.15 -86.39 -7.95
C PRO A 31 -1.68 -86.01 -6.52
N VAL A 32 -2.92 -85.50 -6.39
CA VAL A 32 -3.99 -85.98 -5.45
C VAL A 32 -5.17 -84.99 -5.40
N LYS A 33 -6.39 -85.57 -5.43
CA LYS A 33 -7.72 -84.96 -5.31
C LYS A 33 -8.03 -84.51 -3.87
N THR A 34 -8.84 -83.46 -3.70
CA THR A 34 -9.86 -83.28 -2.63
C THR A 34 -10.56 -81.93 -2.88
N SER A 35 -11.80 -81.93 -3.40
CA SER A 35 -13.10 -81.86 -2.71
C SER A 35 -13.56 -80.43 -2.37
N ASP A 36 -14.75 -80.10 -2.90
CA ASP A 36 -15.53 -78.87 -2.81
C ASP A 36 -15.69 -78.26 -1.42
N VAL A 37 -15.70 -76.92 -1.34
CA VAL A 37 -16.63 -76.13 -0.52
C VAL A 37 -16.97 -74.83 -1.24
N ARG A 38 -18.23 -74.66 -1.67
CA ARG A 38 -18.77 -73.35 -2.09
C ARG A 38 -18.97 -72.46 -0.86
N PRO A 39 -18.48 -71.21 -0.79
CA PRO A 39 -18.89 -70.30 0.26
C PRO A 39 -20.35 -69.89 0.04
N SER A 40 -21.13 -69.89 1.13
CA SER A 40 -22.54 -69.52 1.15
C SER A 40 -22.74 -68.07 0.71
N HIS A 41 -23.67 -67.86 -0.23
CA HIS A 41 -23.97 -66.58 -0.85
C HIS A 41 -24.39 -65.49 0.18
N ASP A 42 -24.89 -65.89 1.35
CA ASP A 42 -25.30 -64.99 2.43
C ASP A 42 -24.12 -64.36 3.18
N LYS A 43 -23.00 -65.07 3.33
CA LYS A 43 -21.79 -64.50 3.97
C LYS A 43 -21.13 -63.47 3.07
N ALA A 44 -21.02 -63.77 1.77
CA ALA A 44 -20.50 -62.83 0.79
C ALA A 44 -21.35 -61.56 0.67
N LEU A 45 -22.67 -61.67 0.84
CA LEU A 45 -23.58 -60.53 0.86
C LEU A 45 -23.45 -59.70 2.14
N HIS A 46 -23.28 -60.34 3.29
CA HIS A 46 -23.08 -59.65 4.56
C HIS A 46 -21.73 -58.92 4.60
N ASP A 47 -20.66 -59.56 4.14
CA ASP A 47 -19.33 -58.96 4.04
C ASP A 47 -19.33 -57.78 3.06
N ALA A 48 -20.02 -57.90 1.92
CA ALA A 48 -20.20 -56.80 0.97
C ALA A 48 -21.04 -55.64 1.56
N MET A 49 -22.05 -55.93 2.37
CA MET A 49 -22.84 -54.91 3.07
C MET A 49 -22.01 -54.20 4.15
N GLU A 50 -21.15 -54.93 4.87
CA GLU A 50 -20.26 -54.36 5.87
C GLU A 50 -19.16 -53.50 5.22
N GLU A 51 -18.62 -53.91 4.07
CA GLU A 51 -17.68 -53.12 3.27
C GLU A 51 -18.33 -51.83 2.74
N VAL A 52 -19.60 -51.89 2.30
CA VAL A 52 -20.37 -50.71 1.89
C VAL A 52 -20.65 -49.79 3.09
N ALA A 53 -20.97 -50.34 4.26
CA ALA A 53 -21.18 -49.54 5.47
C ALA A 53 -19.89 -48.86 5.95
N ALA A 54 -18.76 -49.58 5.91
CA ALA A 54 -17.44 -49.08 6.26
C ALA A 54 -16.98 -47.97 5.29
N SER A 55 -17.18 -48.15 3.98
CA SER A 55 -16.84 -47.13 2.98
C SER A 55 -17.70 -45.88 3.11
N PHE A 56 -18.97 -46.01 3.50
CA PHE A 56 -19.84 -44.87 3.82
C PHE A 56 -19.40 -44.14 5.09
N GLY A 57 -19.05 -44.88 6.15
CA GLY A 57 -18.48 -44.34 7.38
C GLY A 57 -17.19 -43.56 7.11
N GLU A 58 -16.30 -44.12 6.29
CA GLU A 58 -15.06 -43.46 5.91
C GLU A 58 -15.31 -42.21 5.05
N GLN A 59 -16.28 -42.23 4.12
CA GLN A 59 -16.64 -41.04 3.34
C GLN A 59 -17.26 -39.94 4.19
N VAL A 60 -18.09 -40.28 5.18
CA VAL A 60 -18.66 -39.31 6.12
C VAL A 60 -17.57 -38.75 7.03
N GLU A 61 -16.63 -39.58 7.50
CA GLU A 61 -15.50 -39.13 8.31
C GLU A 61 -14.51 -38.27 7.50
N ARG A 62 -14.24 -38.62 6.24
CA ARG A 62 -13.42 -37.79 5.34
C ARG A 62 -14.10 -36.47 5.04
N LYS A 63 -15.43 -36.46 4.81
CA LYS A 63 -16.21 -35.23 4.61
C LYS A 63 -16.28 -34.39 5.89
N SER A 64 -16.42 -35.00 7.07
CA SER A 64 -16.43 -34.29 8.35
C SER A 64 -15.05 -33.72 8.67
N LYS A 65 -13.96 -34.48 8.48
CA LYS A 65 -12.58 -34.00 8.59
C LYS A 65 -12.28 -32.91 7.58
N ALA A 66 -12.80 -33.00 6.35
CA ALA A 66 -12.66 -31.95 5.34
C ALA A 66 -13.44 -30.68 5.71
N LEU A 67 -14.68 -30.80 6.21
CA LEU A 67 -15.49 -29.69 6.71
C LEU A 67 -14.86 -29.02 7.95
N ASN A 68 -14.37 -29.84 8.88
CA ASN A 68 -13.71 -29.38 10.10
C ASN A 68 -12.36 -28.71 9.76
N ARG A 69 -11.58 -29.29 8.82
CA ARG A 69 -10.41 -28.60 8.23
C ARG A 69 -10.81 -27.30 7.53
N ARG A 70 -11.97 -27.21 6.88
CA ARG A 70 -12.46 -25.98 6.21
C ARG A 70 -12.89 -24.92 7.22
N GLN A 71 -13.54 -25.29 8.33
CA GLN A 71 -13.85 -24.39 9.45
C GLN A 71 -12.58 -23.87 10.14
N ILE A 72 -11.55 -24.71 10.29
CA ILE A 72 -10.23 -24.32 10.82
C ILE A 72 -9.41 -23.48 9.82
N SER A 73 -9.80 -23.49 8.53
CA SER A 73 -9.13 -22.76 7.45
C SER A 73 -9.81 -21.45 7.06
N GLN A 74 -10.68 -20.91 7.91
CA GLN A 74 -11.01 -19.48 7.80
C GLN A 74 -9.75 -18.67 8.15
N PRO A 75 -9.25 -17.81 7.26
CA PRO A 75 -8.11 -16.94 7.56
C PRO A 75 -8.37 -16.00 8.75
N GLN A 76 -9.65 -15.68 9.02
CA GLN A 76 -10.07 -14.92 10.20
C GLN A 76 -9.90 -15.72 11.50
N SER A 77 -10.21 -17.01 11.53
CA SER A 77 -10.10 -17.84 12.75
C SER A 77 -8.65 -18.14 13.16
N ARG A 78 -7.71 -18.24 12.20
CA ARG A 78 -6.27 -18.32 12.53
C ARG A 78 -5.67 -16.99 13.00
N MET A 79 -6.25 -15.86 12.56
CA MET A 79 -5.88 -14.53 13.08
C MET A 79 -6.33 -14.35 14.54
N LEU A 80 -7.49 -14.89 14.91
CA LEU A 80 -7.98 -14.86 16.30
C LEU A 80 -7.33 -15.92 17.21
N ALA A 81 -6.91 -17.06 16.65
CA ALA A 81 -6.35 -18.18 17.41
C ALA A 81 -4.84 -18.06 17.70
N ASN A 82 -4.12 -17.15 17.06
CA ASN A 82 -2.87 -16.68 17.62
C ASN A 82 -3.23 -15.66 18.69
N ILE A 83 -3.42 -16.15 19.92
CA ILE A 83 -3.12 -15.34 21.10
C ILE A 83 -1.67 -14.94 20.91
N GLU A 84 -1.43 -13.78 20.28
CA GLU A 84 -0.12 -13.17 20.29
C GLU A 84 0.27 -13.08 21.76
N ARG A 85 1.40 -13.71 22.11
CA ARG A 85 1.89 -13.73 23.48
C ARG A 85 1.82 -12.28 23.99
N ILE A 86 1.24 -12.06 25.17
CA ILE A 86 0.97 -10.73 25.72
C ILE A 86 2.22 -9.83 25.62
N GLU A 87 3.41 -10.40 25.80
CA GLU A 87 4.72 -9.74 25.58
C GLU A 87 4.84 -9.08 24.20
N LYS A 88 4.50 -9.79 23.12
CA LYS A 88 4.54 -9.27 21.74
C LYS A 88 3.51 -8.16 21.53
N LEU A 89 2.33 -8.25 22.15
CA LEU A 89 1.33 -7.19 22.12
C LEU A 89 1.85 -5.92 22.82
N THR A 90 2.53 -6.09 23.96
CA THR A 90 3.20 -4.98 24.66
C THR A 90 4.31 -4.36 23.81
N GLU A 91 5.14 -5.16 23.14
CA GLU A 91 6.18 -4.67 22.22
C GLU A 91 5.55 -3.87 21.06
N LEU A 92 4.51 -4.41 20.43
CA LEU A 92 3.79 -3.71 19.36
C LEU A 92 3.17 -2.41 19.87
N PHE A 93 2.61 -2.41 21.08
CA PHE A 93 2.07 -1.20 21.68
C PHE A 93 3.15 -0.13 21.84
N GLN A 94 4.34 -0.49 22.33
CA GLN A 94 5.47 0.44 22.49
C GLN A 94 5.93 1.03 21.14
N LEU A 95 5.93 0.22 20.07
CA LEU A 95 6.22 0.71 18.72
C LEU A 95 5.14 1.69 18.24
N LEU A 96 3.90 1.53 18.72
CA LEU A 96 2.77 2.39 18.40
C LEU A 96 2.59 3.58 19.36
N GLU A 97 3.31 3.61 20.47
CA GLU A 97 3.06 4.53 21.59
C GLU A 97 3.36 5.98 21.23
N ASN A 98 2.58 6.89 21.82
CA ASN A 98 2.86 8.31 21.89
C ASN A 98 2.74 8.75 23.36
N PRO A 99 3.77 9.35 23.97
CA PRO A 99 3.85 9.68 25.39
C PRO A 99 2.85 10.77 25.82
N LYS A 100 2.17 11.42 24.86
CA LYS A 100 1.02 12.29 25.17
C LYS A 100 -0.26 11.50 25.43
N HIS A 101 -0.31 10.21 25.10
CA HIS A 101 -1.45 9.34 25.37
C HIS A 101 -1.28 8.62 26.70
N PRO A 102 -2.40 8.16 27.30
CA PRO A 102 -2.36 7.37 28.52
C PRO A 102 -1.50 6.12 28.34
N THR A 103 -0.86 5.65 29.40
CA THR A 103 -0.07 4.40 29.36
C THR A 103 -0.95 3.21 28.97
N LEU A 104 -0.35 2.10 28.53
CA LEU A 104 -1.09 0.88 28.19
C LEU A 104 -2.10 0.48 29.28
N ASP A 105 -1.68 0.48 30.55
CA ASP A 105 -2.57 0.15 31.68
C ASP A 105 -3.73 1.14 31.86
N GLN A 106 -3.49 2.43 31.59
CA GLN A 106 -4.55 3.43 31.63
C GLN A 106 -5.55 3.22 30.49
N GLN A 107 -5.07 2.93 29.28
CA GLN A 107 -5.94 2.64 28.13
C GLN A 107 -6.73 1.34 28.34
N ILE A 108 -6.11 0.29 28.90
CA ILE A 108 -6.81 -0.96 29.28
C ILE A 108 -7.93 -0.67 30.27
N ARG A 109 -7.67 0.11 31.33
CA ARG A 109 -8.70 0.47 32.32
C ARG A 109 -9.84 1.29 31.69
N GLN A 110 -9.51 2.28 30.85
CA GLN A 110 -10.51 3.07 30.14
C GLN A 110 -11.37 2.19 29.22
N MET A 111 -10.75 1.26 28.49
CA MET A 111 -11.43 0.32 27.63
C MET A 111 -12.35 -0.62 28.42
N GLN A 112 -11.91 -1.13 29.58
CA GLN A 112 -12.75 -1.96 30.46
C GLN A 112 -13.98 -1.20 30.96
N VAL A 113 -13.81 0.06 31.37
CA VAL A 113 -14.94 0.91 31.80
C VAL A 113 -15.92 1.11 30.65
N LEU A 114 -15.42 1.37 29.44
CA LEU A 114 -16.26 1.53 28.24
C LEU A 114 -17.04 0.26 27.90
N LEU A 115 -16.39 -0.91 27.94
CA LEU A 115 -16.99 -2.20 27.57
C LEU A 115 -17.98 -2.77 28.60
N ARG A 116 -17.93 -2.27 29.84
CA ARG A 116 -18.88 -2.62 30.92
C ARG A 116 -20.17 -1.79 30.88
N GLN A 117 -20.27 -0.80 29.99
CA GLN A 117 -21.48 -0.01 29.83
C GLN A 117 -22.61 -0.86 29.22
N SER A 118 -23.86 -0.49 29.51
CA SER A 118 -25.04 -1.26 29.09
C SER A 118 -25.28 -1.23 27.58
N SER A 119 -24.70 -0.28 26.85
CA SER A 119 -24.80 -0.16 25.40
C SER A 119 -23.46 -0.50 24.74
N PRO A 120 -23.47 -1.22 23.60
CA PRO A 120 -22.24 -1.54 22.89
C PRO A 120 -21.56 -0.24 22.40
N PRO A 121 -20.26 -0.06 22.65
CA PRO A 121 -19.56 1.16 22.23
C PRO A 121 -19.38 1.21 20.71
N SER A 122 -19.41 2.41 20.13
CA SER A 122 -19.08 2.59 18.71
C SER A 122 -17.58 2.42 18.46
N VAL A 123 -17.20 2.18 17.21
CA VAL A 123 -15.78 2.09 16.81
C VAL A 123 -15.03 3.38 17.10
N GLU A 124 -15.66 4.55 16.93
CA GLU A 124 -15.06 5.83 17.30
C GLU A 124 -14.77 5.90 18.80
N ALA A 125 -15.69 5.46 19.66
CA ALA A 125 -15.49 5.47 21.11
C ALA A 125 -14.36 4.52 21.53
N ILE A 126 -14.31 3.33 20.92
CA ILE A 126 -13.21 2.36 21.08
C ILE A 126 -11.88 3.02 20.69
N MET A 127 -11.83 3.67 19.53
CA MET A 127 -10.62 4.33 19.05
C MET A 127 -10.19 5.46 19.99
N GLN A 128 -11.11 6.30 20.46
CA GLN A 128 -10.79 7.37 21.41
C GLN A 128 -10.20 6.83 22.72
N ALA A 129 -10.73 5.72 23.25
CA ALA A 129 -10.22 5.08 24.46
C ALA A 129 -8.79 4.54 24.30
N ALA A 130 -8.34 4.24 23.07
CA ALA A 130 -6.98 3.82 22.75
C ALA A 130 -6.11 4.96 22.14
N GLY A 131 -6.54 6.21 22.28
CA GLY A 131 -5.82 7.39 21.81
C GLY A 131 -5.88 7.63 20.29
N GLY A 132 -6.96 7.20 19.64
CA GLY A 132 -7.33 7.59 18.28
C GLY A 132 -6.77 6.73 17.14
N ASP A 133 -6.17 5.56 17.43
CA ASP A 133 -5.52 4.73 16.42
C ASP A 133 -6.11 3.31 16.39
N ALA A 134 -6.43 2.82 15.19
CA ALA A 134 -7.09 1.54 14.99
C ALA A 134 -6.23 0.35 15.46
N ALA A 135 -4.92 0.36 15.16
CA ALA A 135 -4.02 -0.71 15.57
C ALA A 135 -3.78 -0.70 17.09
N ARG A 136 -3.69 0.48 17.73
CA ARG A 136 -3.67 0.58 19.20
C ARG A 136 -4.94 0.04 19.82
N SER A 137 -6.10 0.33 19.23
CA SER A 137 -7.40 -0.16 19.70
C SER A 137 -7.47 -1.68 19.70
N ASP A 138 -7.02 -2.32 18.62
CA ASP A 138 -6.95 -3.77 18.50
C ASP A 138 -6.05 -4.39 19.59
N ILE A 139 -4.85 -3.82 19.82
CA ILE A 139 -3.93 -4.30 20.87
C ILE A 139 -4.55 -4.17 22.26
N VAL A 140 -5.12 -3.00 22.59
CA VAL A 140 -5.74 -2.76 23.90
C VAL A 140 -6.91 -3.71 24.12
N LEU A 141 -7.77 -3.92 23.12
CA LEU A 141 -8.87 -4.87 23.21
C LEU A 141 -8.37 -6.31 23.41
N ARG A 142 -7.29 -6.74 22.74
CA ARG A 142 -6.69 -8.07 22.97
C ARG A 142 -6.14 -8.23 24.38
N HIS A 143 -5.54 -7.19 24.95
CA HIS A 143 -5.14 -7.20 26.37
C HIS A 143 -6.34 -7.34 27.30
N VAL A 144 -7.41 -6.58 27.06
CA VAL A 144 -8.65 -6.68 27.85
C VAL A 144 -9.26 -8.07 27.74
N LEU A 145 -9.30 -8.65 26.54
CA LEU A 145 -9.83 -10.00 26.32
C LEU A 145 -9.01 -11.04 27.10
N SER A 146 -7.69 -10.93 27.05
CA SER A 146 -6.80 -11.83 27.78
C SER A 146 -6.99 -11.72 29.30
N GLN A 147 -7.11 -10.50 29.85
CA GLN A 147 -7.38 -10.29 31.27
C GLN A 147 -8.76 -10.81 31.68
N ALA A 148 -9.80 -10.58 30.87
CA ALA A 148 -11.15 -11.07 31.13
C ALA A 148 -11.19 -12.61 31.16
N GLN A 149 -10.48 -13.26 30.25
CA GLN A 149 -10.36 -14.72 30.22
C GLN A 149 -9.62 -15.27 31.45
N GLN A 150 -8.53 -14.63 31.87
CA GLN A 150 -7.78 -15.01 33.09
C GLN A 150 -8.63 -14.85 34.36
N GLN A 151 -9.45 -13.80 34.42
CA GLN A 151 -10.34 -13.51 35.55
C GLN A 151 -11.68 -14.27 35.47
N GLN A 152 -11.90 -15.06 34.41
CA GLN A 152 -13.15 -15.76 34.12
C GLN A 152 -14.38 -14.84 34.05
N ASP A 153 -14.20 -13.56 33.66
CA ASP A 153 -15.28 -12.61 33.42
C ASP A 153 -15.87 -12.81 32.01
N ALA A 154 -16.83 -13.73 31.91
CA ALA A 154 -17.48 -14.09 30.65
C ALA A 154 -18.20 -12.89 29.99
N SER A 155 -18.75 -11.97 30.79
CA SER A 155 -19.47 -10.81 30.29
C SER A 155 -18.55 -9.84 29.56
N LEU A 156 -17.41 -9.52 30.20
CA LEU A 156 -16.40 -8.64 29.62
C LEU A 156 -15.73 -9.30 28.42
N ALA A 157 -15.42 -10.61 28.48
CA ALA A 157 -14.83 -11.33 27.36
C ALA A 157 -15.73 -11.32 26.12
N GLN A 158 -17.05 -11.49 26.31
CA GLN A 158 -18.03 -11.44 25.23
C GLN A 158 -18.14 -10.03 24.63
N SER A 159 -18.29 -9.00 25.47
CA SER A 159 -18.33 -7.59 25.03
C SER A 159 -17.06 -7.21 24.25
N THR A 160 -15.89 -7.58 24.77
CA THR A 160 -14.61 -7.33 24.11
C THR A 160 -14.50 -8.03 22.76
N SER A 161 -14.95 -9.28 22.67
CA SER A 161 -14.93 -10.06 21.41
C SER A 161 -15.83 -9.44 20.34
N GLN A 162 -17.01 -8.92 20.75
CA GLN A 162 -17.91 -8.19 19.85
C GLN A 162 -17.29 -6.89 19.36
N SER A 163 -16.68 -6.10 20.25
CA SER A 163 -15.98 -4.87 19.88
C SER A 163 -14.77 -5.11 18.97
N LEU A 164 -14.01 -6.20 19.17
CA LEU A 164 -12.95 -6.62 18.25
C LEU A 164 -13.50 -6.93 16.85
N ALA A 165 -14.59 -7.69 16.79
CA ALA A 165 -15.23 -8.04 15.52
C ALA A 165 -15.70 -6.78 14.78
N GLN A 166 -16.33 -5.83 15.49
CA GLN A 166 -16.78 -4.57 14.92
C GLN A 166 -15.61 -3.71 14.43
N LEU A 167 -14.56 -3.56 15.24
CA LEU A 167 -13.35 -2.82 14.85
C LEU A 167 -12.72 -3.41 13.58
N HIS A 168 -12.63 -4.74 13.48
CA HIS A 168 -12.07 -5.39 12.29
C HIS A 168 -12.99 -5.28 11.06
N GLN A 169 -14.31 -5.23 11.26
CA GLN A 169 -15.26 -5.03 10.17
C GLN A 169 -15.11 -3.63 9.57
N GLU A 170 -14.98 -2.59 10.41
CA GLU A 170 -14.97 -1.19 9.96
C GLU A 170 -13.56 -0.67 9.63
N LYS A 171 -12.53 -1.11 10.37
CA LYS A 171 -11.14 -0.62 10.32
C LYS A 171 -10.10 -1.72 10.12
N GLY A 172 -10.51 -2.90 9.66
CA GLY A 172 -9.63 -4.06 9.49
C GLY A 172 -8.36 -3.77 8.68
N PRO A 173 -8.43 -3.11 7.52
CA PRO A 173 -7.25 -2.70 6.75
C PRO A 173 -6.29 -1.81 7.52
N GLU A 174 -6.79 -0.82 8.26
CA GLU A 174 -6.00 0.11 9.08
C GLU A 174 -5.34 -0.59 10.27
N VAL A 175 -6.05 -1.51 10.93
CA VAL A 175 -5.47 -2.37 11.98
C VAL A 175 -4.29 -3.15 11.41
N ARG A 176 -4.48 -3.86 10.30
CA ARG A 176 -3.40 -4.63 9.66
C ARG A 176 -2.24 -3.73 9.24
N ALA A 177 -2.52 -2.59 8.61
CA ALA A 177 -1.51 -1.62 8.22
C ALA A 177 -0.69 -1.14 9.43
N GLY A 178 -1.35 -0.74 10.52
CA GLY A 178 -0.66 -0.24 11.71
C GLY A 178 0.25 -1.29 12.34
N LEU A 179 -0.22 -2.54 12.45
CA LEU A 179 0.57 -3.65 12.98
C LEU A 179 1.74 -4.02 12.06
N ASN A 180 1.50 -4.16 10.76
CA ASN A 180 2.52 -4.58 9.78
C ASN A 180 3.62 -3.53 9.59
N THR A 181 3.31 -2.25 9.79
CA THR A 181 4.23 -1.13 9.54
C THR A 181 4.88 -0.58 10.81
N ALA A 182 4.43 -0.98 12.00
CA ALA A 182 4.86 -0.45 13.29
C ALA A 182 6.39 -0.40 13.44
N ALA A 183 7.07 -1.52 13.16
CA ALA A 183 8.53 -1.61 13.28
C ALA A 183 9.24 -0.67 12.29
N ALA A 184 8.80 -0.62 11.03
CA ALA A 184 9.41 0.24 10.02
C ALA A 184 9.26 1.73 10.38
N ILE A 185 8.06 2.14 10.81
CA ILE A 185 7.75 3.52 11.20
C ILE A 185 8.46 3.91 12.49
N SER A 186 8.60 2.99 13.45
CA SER A 186 9.28 3.27 14.72
C SER A 186 10.75 3.71 14.56
N LEU A 187 11.41 3.25 13.49
CA LEU A 187 12.81 3.54 13.18
C LEU A 187 13.04 4.89 12.51
N PHE A 188 11.97 5.60 12.13
CA PHE A 188 12.08 6.87 11.43
C PHE A 188 12.43 8.03 12.34
N SER A 189 11.80 8.09 13.50
CA SER A 189 11.93 9.21 14.43
C SER A 189 11.70 8.72 15.85
N THR A 190 12.34 9.36 16.82
CA THR A 190 11.97 9.20 18.23
C THR A 190 10.76 10.05 18.61
N ASP A 191 10.42 11.07 17.80
CA ASP A 191 9.23 11.91 18.03
C ASP A 191 7.95 11.12 17.72
N PRO A 192 7.11 10.89 18.74
CA PRO A 192 5.92 10.07 18.56
C PRO A 192 4.82 10.77 17.77
N ASN A 193 4.83 12.11 17.68
CA ASN A 193 3.90 12.83 16.79
C ASN A 193 4.24 12.57 15.33
N GLN A 194 5.53 12.51 14.97
CA GLN A 194 5.96 12.15 13.62
C GLN A 194 5.62 10.70 13.28
N LYS A 195 5.77 9.76 14.23
CA LYS A 195 5.34 8.36 14.03
C LYS A 195 3.83 8.26 13.76
N GLN A 196 3.01 8.93 14.57
CA GLN A 196 1.55 8.93 14.37
C GLN A 196 1.19 9.60 13.04
N ALA A 197 1.77 10.75 12.71
CA ALA A 197 1.51 11.44 11.46
C ALA A 197 1.84 10.58 10.23
N LEU A 198 2.91 9.78 10.30
CA LEU A 198 3.28 8.86 9.22
C LEU A 198 2.30 7.68 9.11
N ARG A 199 1.81 7.14 10.23
CA ARG A 199 0.74 6.13 10.24
C ARG A 199 -0.58 6.67 9.67
N ASP A 200 -1.00 7.86 10.11
CA ASP A 200 -2.23 8.49 9.63
C ASP A 200 -2.17 8.72 8.13
N LEU A 201 -1.02 9.19 7.63
CA LEU A 201 -0.76 9.33 6.20
C LEU A 201 -0.82 7.97 5.48
N TYR A 202 -0.27 6.91 6.07
CA TYR A 202 -0.36 5.55 5.51
C TYR A 202 -1.84 5.10 5.41
N TYR A 203 -2.64 5.26 6.47
CA TYR A 203 -4.06 4.91 6.45
C TYR A 203 -4.81 5.73 5.38
N GLN A 204 -4.64 7.05 5.38
CA GLN A 204 -5.40 7.94 4.52
C GLN A 204 -5.07 7.81 3.04
N ARG A 205 -3.81 7.49 2.70
CA ARG A 205 -3.32 7.54 1.32
C ARG A 205 -3.08 6.15 0.73
N ILE A 206 -2.57 5.21 1.52
CA ILE A 206 -2.20 3.88 1.02
C ILE A 206 -3.39 2.93 1.15
N VAL A 207 -3.95 2.82 2.36
CA VAL A 207 -5.09 1.93 2.62
C VAL A 207 -6.33 2.36 1.81
N HIS A 208 -6.57 3.67 1.69
CA HIS A 208 -7.63 4.21 0.82
C HIS A 208 -7.23 4.42 -0.65
N GLN A 209 -6.11 3.82 -1.09
CA GLN A 209 -5.71 3.71 -2.50
C GLN A 209 -5.68 5.05 -3.27
N GLN A 210 -5.21 6.10 -2.61
CA GLN A 210 -5.01 7.40 -3.24
C GLN A 210 -3.83 7.36 -4.23
N SER A 211 -3.73 8.35 -5.11
CA SER A 211 -2.67 8.37 -6.13
C SER A 211 -1.28 8.62 -5.51
N PRO A 212 -0.20 8.11 -6.12
CA PRO A 212 1.17 8.36 -5.66
C PRO A 212 1.49 9.85 -5.52
N SER A 213 0.99 10.69 -6.43
CA SER A 213 1.19 12.15 -6.37
C SER A 213 0.57 12.78 -5.12
N THR A 214 -0.64 12.34 -4.72
CA THR A 214 -1.28 12.83 -3.48
C THR A 214 -0.55 12.37 -2.22
N LEU A 215 0.06 11.18 -2.26
CA LEU A 215 0.88 10.67 -1.17
C LEU A 215 2.16 11.49 -1.01
N LEU A 216 2.83 11.82 -2.11
CA LEU A 216 4.05 12.64 -2.11
C LEU A 216 3.76 14.09 -1.70
N ASP A 217 2.65 14.66 -2.17
CA ASP A 217 2.21 15.99 -1.75
C ASP A 217 1.94 16.05 -0.24
N ALA A 218 1.20 15.06 0.30
CA ALA A 218 0.96 14.95 1.74
C ALA A 218 2.25 14.73 2.54
N LEU A 219 3.25 14.07 1.95
CA LEU A 219 4.55 13.89 2.57
C LEU A 219 5.33 15.21 2.64
N LEU A 220 5.33 16.00 1.56
CA LEU A 220 5.94 17.33 1.52
C LEU A 220 5.25 18.35 2.44
N GLU A 221 3.94 18.22 2.63
CA GLU A 221 3.20 19.07 3.56
C GLU A 221 3.59 18.82 5.03
N ARG A 222 3.92 17.57 5.37
CA ARG A 222 4.20 17.15 6.75
C ARG A 222 5.68 17.19 7.12
N PHE A 223 6.56 16.99 6.15
CA PHE A 223 8.00 16.94 6.38
C PHE A 223 8.70 18.06 5.63
N ASP A 224 9.59 18.76 6.34
CA ASP A 224 10.49 19.72 5.71
C ASP A 224 11.46 19.03 4.73
N ALA A 225 12.24 19.84 4.03
CA ALA A 225 13.19 19.34 3.05
C ALA A 225 14.27 18.40 3.64
N GLN A 226 14.59 18.54 4.93
CA GLN A 226 15.59 17.71 5.59
C GLN A 226 15.05 16.30 5.89
N HIS A 227 13.80 16.22 6.35
CA HIS A 227 13.17 14.98 6.78
C HIS A 227 12.42 14.25 5.64
N PHE A 228 12.09 14.95 4.55
CA PHE A 228 11.35 14.39 3.42
C PHE A 228 11.95 13.07 2.89
N ALA A 229 13.25 13.06 2.58
CA ALA A 229 13.91 11.89 2.01
C ALA A 229 13.95 10.70 2.98
N ALA A 230 14.02 10.97 4.29
CA ALA A 230 13.94 9.94 5.32
C ALA A 230 12.50 9.42 5.46
N GLY A 231 11.50 10.30 5.44
CA GLY A 231 10.08 9.93 5.50
C GLY A 231 9.65 9.06 4.31
N LEU A 232 10.08 9.42 3.09
CA LEU A 232 9.83 8.63 1.88
C LEU A 232 10.43 7.21 1.98
N ARG A 233 11.69 7.10 2.43
CA ARG A 233 12.34 5.80 2.65
C ARG A 233 11.63 4.97 3.71
N THR A 234 11.15 5.60 4.78
CA THR A 234 10.35 4.91 5.80
C THR A 234 9.05 4.37 5.22
N LEU A 235 8.32 5.14 4.40
CA LEU A 235 7.10 4.64 3.76
C LEU A 235 7.37 3.49 2.80
N GLN A 236 8.45 3.55 2.02
CA GLN A 236 8.86 2.44 1.15
C GLN A 236 9.13 1.17 1.97
N ARG A 237 9.80 1.29 3.12
CA ARG A 237 10.06 0.17 4.04
C ARG A 237 8.78 -0.34 4.69
N ALA A 238 7.87 0.55 5.09
CA ALA A 238 6.58 0.21 5.66
C ALA A 238 5.73 -0.57 4.64
N LEU A 239 5.65 -0.11 3.39
CA LEU A 239 5.00 -0.82 2.29
C LEU A 239 5.60 -2.21 2.06
N ALA A 240 6.93 -2.32 2.05
CA ALA A 240 7.60 -3.61 1.89
C ALA A 240 7.26 -4.58 3.05
N ALA A 241 7.21 -4.08 4.29
CA ALA A 241 6.79 -4.87 5.45
C ALA A 241 5.33 -5.33 5.34
N ASP A 242 4.44 -4.45 4.89
CA ASP A 242 3.02 -4.78 4.69
C ASP A 242 2.81 -5.81 3.56
N ILE A 243 3.55 -5.72 2.46
CA ILE A 243 3.56 -6.72 1.38
C ILE A 243 4.06 -8.09 1.87
N ALA A 244 5.11 -8.08 2.69
CA ALA A 244 5.73 -9.27 3.24
C ALA A 244 4.89 -9.94 4.34
N SER A 245 3.94 -9.22 4.92
CA SER A 245 3.07 -9.75 5.96
C SER A 245 2.19 -10.92 5.47
N LEU A 246 1.82 -11.80 6.41
CA LEU A 246 0.90 -12.90 6.15
C LEU A 246 -0.52 -12.41 5.81
N ALA A 247 -0.92 -11.28 6.41
CA ALA A 247 -2.19 -10.62 6.18
C ALA A 247 -1.94 -9.13 5.85
N PRO A 248 -1.71 -8.81 4.57
CA PRO A 248 -1.52 -7.43 4.13
C PRO A 248 -2.75 -6.55 4.38
N SER A 249 -2.54 -5.25 4.53
CA SER A 249 -3.64 -4.29 4.74
C SER A 249 -4.64 -4.29 3.59
N ILE A 250 -4.16 -4.30 2.35
CA ILE A 250 -4.91 -4.38 1.09
C ILE A 250 -4.27 -5.40 0.15
N SER A 251 -4.78 -5.55 -1.08
CA SER A 251 -4.21 -6.52 -2.03
C SER A 251 -2.71 -6.29 -2.29
N LYS A 252 -1.90 -7.36 -2.33
CA LYS A 252 -0.45 -7.27 -2.59
C LYS A 252 -0.15 -6.55 -3.91
N ASN A 253 -0.98 -6.76 -4.93
CA ASN A 253 -0.83 -6.07 -6.21
C ASN A 253 -0.98 -4.55 -6.09
N ALA A 254 -1.92 -4.07 -5.28
CA ALA A 254 -2.08 -2.63 -5.03
C ALA A 254 -0.88 -2.05 -4.27
N LEU A 255 -0.43 -2.73 -3.21
CA LEU A 255 0.75 -2.32 -2.44
C LEU A 255 2.02 -2.30 -3.30
N SER A 256 2.27 -3.33 -4.12
CA SER A 256 3.42 -3.39 -5.02
C SER A 256 3.40 -2.29 -6.07
N LYS A 257 2.23 -1.98 -6.64
CA LYS A 257 2.08 -0.83 -7.57
C LYS A 257 2.45 0.47 -6.88
N MET A 258 1.94 0.71 -5.68
CA MET A 258 2.24 1.93 -4.92
C MET A 258 3.73 2.02 -4.54
N LEU A 259 4.34 0.92 -4.14
CA LEU A 259 5.77 0.85 -3.85
C LEU A 259 6.62 1.15 -5.10
N SER A 260 6.24 0.62 -6.26
CA SER A 260 6.91 0.93 -7.54
C SER A 260 6.84 2.44 -7.84
N SER A 261 5.65 3.04 -7.77
CA SER A 261 5.49 4.48 -8.01
C SER A 261 6.26 5.35 -7.02
N LEU A 262 6.36 4.94 -5.75
CA LEU A 262 7.20 5.64 -4.77
C LEU A 262 8.69 5.46 -5.01
N ASN A 263 9.13 4.29 -5.49
CA ASN A 263 10.53 4.07 -5.84
C ASN A 263 10.97 4.96 -7.00
N ASP A 264 10.11 5.09 -8.01
CA ASP A 264 10.32 6.03 -9.12
C ASP A 264 10.40 7.48 -8.65
N SER A 265 9.68 7.78 -7.56
CA SER A 265 9.64 9.09 -6.91
C SER A 265 10.85 9.37 -6.01
N ARG A 266 11.87 8.50 -5.94
CA ARG A 266 13.15 8.80 -5.27
C ARG A 266 13.79 10.07 -5.85
N GLN A 267 13.64 10.28 -7.15
CA GLN A 267 14.09 11.47 -7.85
C GLN A 267 13.40 12.76 -7.34
N LEU A 268 12.29 12.68 -6.61
CA LEU A 268 11.64 13.85 -6.00
C LEU A 268 12.51 14.53 -4.94
N SER A 269 13.36 13.77 -4.24
CA SER A 269 14.34 14.37 -3.31
C SER A 269 15.33 15.25 -4.07
N HIS A 270 15.70 14.86 -5.30
CA HIS A 270 16.50 15.70 -6.19
C HIS A 270 15.72 16.92 -6.67
N THR A 271 14.45 16.77 -7.06
CA THR A 271 13.59 17.90 -7.43
C THR A 271 13.46 18.94 -6.31
N LEU A 272 13.32 18.49 -5.06
CA LEU A 272 13.26 19.36 -3.89
C LEU A 272 14.57 20.13 -3.67
N SER A 273 15.70 19.42 -3.72
CA SER A 273 17.04 20.03 -3.61
C SER A 273 17.34 20.99 -4.76
N ALA A 274 16.93 20.64 -5.99
CA ALA A 274 17.09 21.49 -7.16
C ALA A 274 16.18 22.74 -7.09
N SER A 275 14.97 22.61 -6.54
CA SER A 275 14.07 23.74 -6.26
C SER A 275 14.69 24.68 -5.22
N GLN A 276 15.29 24.13 -4.15
CA GLN A 276 16.00 24.91 -3.14
C GLN A 276 17.20 25.65 -3.74
N SER A 277 17.98 24.96 -4.57
CA SER A 277 19.14 25.53 -5.27
C SER A 277 18.73 26.65 -6.23
N LEU A 278 17.62 26.48 -6.95
CA LEU A 278 17.07 27.52 -7.82
C LEU A 278 16.70 28.77 -7.01
N LEU A 279 15.88 28.60 -5.96
CA LEU A 279 15.42 29.72 -5.14
C LEU A 279 16.59 30.44 -4.45
N ALA A 280 17.60 29.72 -3.97
CA ALA A 280 18.79 30.30 -3.37
C ALA A 280 19.59 31.18 -4.36
N ARG A 281 19.76 30.73 -5.61
CA ARG A 281 20.40 31.55 -6.66
C ARG A 281 19.60 32.82 -6.96
N LEU A 282 18.28 32.68 -6.97
CA LEU A 282 17.34 33.76 -7.29
C LEU A 282 17.16 34.77 -6.14
N ALA A 283 17.41 34.38 -4.90
CA ALA A 283 17.21 35.23 -3.70
C ALA A 283 17.93 36.58 -3.79
N SER A 284 19.15 36.62 -4.35
CA SER A 284 19.90 37.87 -4.53
C SER A 284 19.29 38.84 -5.55
N ARG A 285 18.46 38.34 -6.47
CA ARG A 285 17.80 39.10 -7.54
C ARG A 285 16.32 39.36 -7.25
N MET A 286 15.74 38.59 -6.33
CA MET A 286 14.31 38.59 -6.00
C MET A 286 14.13 38.49 -4.47
N PRO A 287 14.47 39.54 -3.70
CA PRO A 287 14.40 39.52 -2.24
C PRO A 287 12.97 39.45 -1.69
N GLU A 288 11.97 39.89 -2.47
CA GLU A 288 10.55 39.84 -2.11
C GLU A 288 9.92 38.44 -2.31
N CYS A 289 10.67 37.46 -2.86
CA CYS A 289 10.16 36.12 -3.09
C CYS A 289 9.97 35.38 -1.76
N THR A 290 8.73 35.05 -1.43
CA THR A 290 8.35 34.28 -0.23
C THR A 290 8.15 32.79 -0.51
N LEU A 291 8.21 32.36 -1.79
CA LEU A 291 7.98 30.99 -2.19
C LEU A 291 9.09 30.06 -1.67
N GLY A 292 8.72 29.09 -0.83
CA GLY A 292 9.64 28.08 -0.33
C GLY A 292 9.91 26.94 -1.32
N ALA A 293 11.02 26.23 -1.14
CA ALA A 293 11.40 25.09 -2.00
C ALA A 293 10.38 23.93 -1.96
N VAL A 294 9.80 23.69 -0.77
CA VAL A 294 8.73 22.69 -0.59
C VAL A 294 7.52 23.09 -1.42
N GLU A 295 7.07 24.32 -1.31
CA GLU A 295 5.90 24.83 -2.04
C GLU A 295 6.12 24.81 -3.56
N LEU A 296 7.30 25.22 -4.03
CA LEU A 296 7.65 25.09 -5.45
C LEU A 296 7.59 23.63 -5.91
N THR A 297 8.14 22.70 -5.12
CA THR A 297 8.12 21.26 -5.45
C THR A 297 6.68 20.72 -5.50
N ARG A 298 5.83 21.11 -4.56
CA ARG A 298 4.40 20.73 -4.54
C ARG A 298 3.68 21.23 -5.80
N ARG A 299 3.94 22.47 -6.22
CA ARG A 299 3.37 23.02 -7.47
C ARG A 299 3.84 22.28 -8.70
N LEU A 300 5.10 21.83 -8.73
CA LEU A 300 5.63 20.99 -9.81
C LEU A 300 4.94 19.61 -9.86
N ILE A 301 4.66 18.99 -8.71
CA ILE A 301 3.90 17.74 -8.64
C ILE A 301 2.45 17.96 -9.07
N GLY A 302 1.83 19.06 -8.64
CA GLY A 302 0.48 19.46 -9.05
C GLY A 302 0.39 19.64 -10.56
N LEU A 303 1.38 20.30 -11.17
CA LEU A 303 1.48 20.48 -12.61
C LEU A 303 1.62 19.14 -13.36
N SER A 304 2.42 18.21 -12.85
CA SER A 304 2.62 16.90 -13.51
C SER A 304 1.37 16.01 -13.42
N ALA A 305 0.63 16.09 -12.31
CA ALA A 305 -0.56 15.29 -12.03
C ALA A 305 -1.84 15.85 -12.67
N ASN A 306 -2.07 17.16 -12.56
CA ASN A 306 -3.35 17.80 -12.92
C ASN A 306 -3.35 18.38 -14.33
N GLY A 307 -2.19 18.71 -14.87
CA GLY A 307 -2.08 19.38 -16.16
C GLY A 307 -1.33 20.72 -16.06
N ALA A 308 -0.63 21.10 -17.13
CA ALA A 308 -0.01 22.42 -17.22
C ALA A 308 -0.94 23.44 -17.89
N TYR A 309 -1.22 24.55 -17.18
CA TYR A 309 -2.03 25.65 -17.69
C TYR A 309 -1.22 26.94 -17.71
N ALA A 310 -1.33 27.71 -18.80
CA ALA A 310 -0.61 28.97 -18.97
C ALA A 310 -0.91 29.97 -17.84
N ARG A 311 -2.16 30.02 -17.36
CA ARG A 311 -2.59 30.87 -16.25
C ARG A 311 -1.79 30.58 -14.98
N ASP A 312 -1.62 29.31 -14.63
CA ASP A 312 -0.95 28.90 -13.40
C ASP A 312 0.54 29.23 -13.47
N LEU A 313 1.16 29.04 -14.64
CA LEU A 313 2.54 29.44 -14.89
C LEU A 313 2.73 30.96 -14.81
N HIS A 314 1.83 31.76 -15.40
CA HIS A 314 1.87 33.22 -15.25
C HIS A 314 1.69 33.68 -13.81
N ASN A 315 0.82 33.02 -13.05
CA ASN A 315 0.62 33.34 -11.63
C ASN A 315 1.87 32.99 -10.83
N LEU A 316 2.47 31.83 -11.08
CA LEU A 316 3.72 31.42 -10.45
C LEU A 316 4.87 32.38 -10.77
N GLY A 317 5.01 32.80 -12.03
CA GLY A 317 6.00 33.78 -12.44
C GLY A 317 5.82 35.12 -11.71
N ARG A 318 4.58 35.61 -11.60
CA ARG A 318 4.27 36.86 -10.89
C ARG A 318 4.49 36.77 -9.38
N GLU A 319 4.20 35.62 -8.78
CA GLU A 319 4.41 35.38 -7.36
C GLU A 319 5.90 35.37 -6.99
N VAL A 320 6.75 34.74 -7.83
CA VAL A 320 8.19 34.63 -7.57
C VAL A 320 8.96 35.89 -7.98
N ALA A 321 8.61 36.48 -9.13
CA ALA A 321 9.41 37.51 -9.77
C ALA A 321 8.73 38.89 -9.85
N GLY A 322 7.49 39.02 -9.36
CA GLY A 322 6.71 40.25 -9.49
C GLY A 322 6.34 40.54 -10.95
N GLN A 323 6.15 41.82 -11.30
CA GLN A 323 5.78 42.24 -12.66
C GLN A 323 6.98 42.49 -13.58
N ASP A 324 8.21 42.39 -13.06
CA ASP A 324 9.44 42.65 -13.81
C ASP A 324 9.72 41.52 -14.82
N THR A 325 9.69 41.86 -16.11
CA THR A 325 9.93 40.95 -17.24
C THR A 325 11.30 40.27 -17.16
N GLN A 326 12.35 40.98 -16.73
CA GLN A 326 13.70 40.41 -16.59
C GLN A 326 13.72 39.29 -15.56
N ARG A 327 13.10 39.56 -14.41
CA ARG A 327 13.04 38.61 -13.28
C ARG A 327 12.19 37.40 -13.63
N GLN A 328 11.05 37.61 -14.32
CA GLN A 328 10.21 36.51 -14.80
C GLN A 328 10.97 35.63 -15.80
N LEU A 329 11.70 36.22 -16.75
CA LEU A 329 12.53 35.50 -17.71
C LEU A 329 13.62 34.67 -17.01
N LEU A 330 14.32 35.24 -16.03
CA LEU A 330 15.31 34.51 -15.22
C LEU A 330 14.68 33.33 -14.46
N PHE A 331 13.50 33.53 -13.88
CA PHE A 331 12.77 32.46 -13.19
C PHE A 331 12.39 31.33 -14.14
N PHE A 332 11.75 31.61 -15.28
CA PHE A 332 11.32 30.56 -16.21
C PHE A 332 12.49 29.81 -16.86
N ASN A 333 13.62 30.49 -17.12
CA ASN A 333 14.85 29.82 -17.56
C ASN A 333 15.38 28.84 -16.50
N GLY A 334 15.26 29.18 -15.22
CA GLY A 334 15.61 28.29 -14.11
C GLY A 334 14.57 27.17 -13.87
N LEU A 335 13.30 27.43 -14.16
CA LEU A 335 12.19 26.48 -14.00
C LEU A 335 12.20 25.39 -15.07
N LEU A 336 12.61 25.72 -16.30
CA LEU A 336 12.58 24.80 -17.43
C LEU A 336 13.40 23.51 -17.18
N PRO A 337 14.66 23.56 -16.70
CA PRO A 337 15.39 22.36 -16.29
C PRO A 337 14.69 21.56 -15.19
N LEU A 338 14.12 22.23 -14.18
CA LEU A 338 13.40 21.54 -13.09
C LEU A 338 12.22 20.72 -13.62
N VAL A 339 11.42 21.30 -14.52
CA VAL A 339 10.27 20.62 -15.13
C VAL A 339 10.71 19.51 -16.08
N ASN A 340 11.82 19.71 -16.79
CA ASN A 340 12.38 18.67 -17.66
C ASN A 340 12.84 17.45 -16.86
N ASP A 341 13.45 17.67 -15.71
CA ASP A 341 14.06 16.63 -14.87
C ASP A 341 13.06 16.00 -13.89
N LEU A 342 11.78 16.40 -13.94
CA LEU A 342 10.72 15.76 -13.17
C LEU A 342 10.58 14.28 -13.55
N PRO A 343 10.43 13.37 -12.56
CA PRO A 343 10.35 11.93 -12.81
C PRO A 343 9.18 11.57 -13.72
N HIS A 344 9.45 10.74 -14.74
CA HIS A 344 8.43 10.32 -15.72
C HIS A 344 7.14 9.77 -15.07
N PRO A 345 7.20 8.96 -14.00
CA PRO A 345 5.99 8.38 -13.41
C PRO A 345 5.08 9.37 -12.66
N LEU A 346 5.55 10.61 -12.40
CA LEU A 346 4.70 11.66 -11.84
C LEU A 346 3.83 12.35 -12.89
N TRP A 347 4.19 12.19 -14.16
CA TRP A 347 3.41 12.73 -15.26
C TRP A 347 2.20 11.85 -15.51
N ARG A 348 1.02 12.47 -15.56
CA ARG A 348 -0.22 11.81 -15.97
C ARG A 348 -0.06 11.07 -17.31
N ASP A 349 0.58 11.73 -18.26
CA ASP A 349 0.91 11.18 -19.57
C ASP A 349 2.06 11.97 -20.23
N ALA A 350 2.64 11.41 -21.29
CA ALA A 350 3.75 12.03 -22.03
C ALA A 350 3.34 13.34 -22.73
N LYS A 351 2.07 13.48 -23.12
CA LYS A 351 1.54 14.67 -23.78
C LYS A 351 1.51 15.84 -22.80
N ASN A 352 1.08 15.61 -21.55
CA ASN A 352 1.07 16.61 -20.49
C ASN A 352 2.48 17.16 -20.23
N ARG A 353 3.49 16.28 -20.22
CA ARG A 353 4.90 16.69 -20.11
C ARG A 353 5.33 17.60 -21.25
N LEU A 354 5.02 17.22 -22.48
CA LEU A 354 5.36 18.02 -23.66
C LEU A 354 4.66 19.37 -23.63
N THR A 355 3.37 19.41 -23.29
CA THR A 355 2.59 20.64 -23.15
C THR A 355 3.18 21.56 -22.09
N ALA A 356 3.55 21.04 -20.92
CA ALA A 356 4.21 21.84 -19.88
C ALA A 356 5.50 22.50 -20.37
N LEU A 357 6.38 21.71 -21.00
CA LEU A 357 7.65 22.21 -21.53
C LEU A 357 7.46 23.22 -22.65
N GLN A 358 6.47 23.02 -23.51
CA GLN A 358 6.12 23.97 -24.57
C GLN A 358 5.61 25.29 -24.00
N LEU A 359 4.68 25.24 -23.03
CA LEU A 359 4.16 26.45 -22.39
C LEU A 359 5.27 27.27 -21.74
N ILE A 360 6.19 26.63 -21.01
CA ILE A 360 7.32 27.33 -20.38
C ILE A 360 8.25 27.95 -21.43
N ARG A 361 8.54 27.22 -22.53
CA ARG A 361 9.37 27.75 -23.63
C ARG A 361 8.70 28.92 -24.35
N SER A 362 7.39 28.87 -24.58
CA SER A 362 6.62 29.97 -25.14
C SER A 362 6.71 31.20 -24.25
N LEU A 363 6.51 31.05 -22.94
CA LEU A 363 6.66 32.16 -21.98
C LEU A 363 8.06 32.78 -22.01
N ILE A 364 9.11 31.95 -22.05
CA ILE A 364 10.50 32.44 -22.19
C ILE A 364 10.65 33.25 -23.49
N GLY A 365 10.10 32.75 -24.60
CA GLY A 365 10.12 33.43 -25.89
C GLY A 365 9.40 34.78 -25.86
N ASP A 366 8.20 34.82 -25.28
CA ASP A 366 7.39 36.03 -25.17
C ASP A 366 8.10 37.09 -24.33
N PHE A 367 8.62 36.73 -23.14
CA PHE A 367 9.35 37.66 -22.28
C PHE A 367 10.65 38.18 -22.92
N ALA A 368 11.37 37.33 -23.64
CA ALA A 368 12.58 37.75 -24.36
C ALA A 368 12.26 38.71 -25.52
N GLN A 369 11.09 38.60 -26.15
CA GLN A 369 10.63 39.56 -27.16
C GLN A 369 10.24 40.89 -26.53
N TYR A 370 9.49 40.87 -25.42
CA TYR A 370 9.12 42.08 -24.68
C TYR A 370 10.34 42.84 -24.16
N GLU A 371 11.37 42.14 -23.68
CA GLU A 371 12.64 42.75 -23.28
C GLU A 371 13.29 43.51 -24.43
N LYS A 372 13.41 42.87 -25.61
CA LYS A 372 14.02 43.49 -26.79
C LYS A 372 13.25 44.73 -27.24
N GLN A 373 11.92 44.66 -27.28
CA GLN A 373 11.08 45.80 -27.63
C GLN A 373 11.27 46.96 -26.65
N GLN A 374 11.33 46.70 -25.34
CA GLN A 374 11.59 47.75 -24.34
C GLN A 374 13.01 48.34 -24.46
N GLN A 375 14.02 47.53 -24.81
CA GLN A 375 15.39 48.02 -25.04
C GLN A 375 15.50 48.87 -26.30
N ASP A 376 14.78 48.50 -27.36
CA ASP A 376 14.75 49.24 -28.63
C ASP A 376 13.98 50.58 -28.47
N ASP A 377 12.87 50.58 -27.73
CA ASP A 377 12.09 51.80 -27.43
C ASP A 377 12.81 52.74 -26.43
N ALA A 378 13.63 52.19 -25.53
CA ALA A 378 14.41 52.95 -24.56
C ALA A 378 15.72 53.54 -25.12
N LYS A 379 16.09 53.22 -26.37
CA LYS A 379 17.26 53.81 -27.04
C LYS A 379 16.83 55.12 -27.71
N PRO A 380 17.10 56.30 -27.12
CA PRO A 380 16.58 57.54 -27.67
C PRO A 380 17.19 57.80 -29.05
N MET A 381 16.38 58.41 -29.90
CA MET A 381 16.64 58.96 -31.22
C MET A 381 17.75 60.05 -31.19
N ASN A 382 18.96 59.71 -30.71
CA ASN A 382 20.09 60.64 -30.56
C ASN A 382 20.99 60.70 -31.81
N ASP A 383 20.61 60.01 -32.90
CA ASP A 383 21.42 59.90 -34.11
C ASP A 383 20.90 60.75 -35.29
N ARG A 384 19.88 61.61 -35.08
CA ARG A 384 19.35 62.49 -36.14
C ARG A 384 19.81 63.94 -36.10
N SER A 385 20.62 64.35 -35.13
CA SER A 385 21.09 65.74 -35.01
C SER A 385 22.57 65.96 -35.34
N ARG A 386 23.30 64.94 -35.83
CA ARG A 386 24.75 65.06 -36.13
C ARG A 386 25.13 65.23 -37.60
N ASN A 387 24.17 65.41 -38.51
CA ASN A 387 24.47 65.62 -39.92
C ASN A 387 23.74 66.82 -40.52
N LYS A 388 24.08 68.01 -40.03
CA LYS A 388 24.01 69.30 -40.77
C LYS A 388 25.15 70.17 -40.25
N GLY A 389 26.35 69.94 -40.78
CA GLY A 389 27.50 70.83 -40.71
C GLY A 389 27.92 71.16 -42.12
#